data_AF-A0A7C9LR12-F1
#
_entry.id   AF-A0A7C9LR12-F1
#
_cell.length_a   1.000
_cell.length_b   1.000
_cell.length_c   1.000
_cell.angle_alpha   90.00
_cell.angle_beta   90.00
_cell.angle_gamma   90.00
#
_symmetry.space_group_name_H-M   'P 1'
#
loop_
_entity.id
_entity.type
_entity.pdbx_description
1 polymer ?
#
loop_
_entity_poly.entity_id
_entity_poly.type
_entity_poly.pdbx_seq_one_letter_code
_entity_poly.pdbx_strand_id
1 'polypeptide(L)'
;MKQKLSKLLLRLAEKLCPTCEVKPSYEAKEIAIAVAITKKNIRQYRGSCSKNTSYRKGVSDMTRIQKGNNHSHIFEAIEKNGLIEDVVYLKGGERVVESRLKVYVRKKEK
;
A
#
# COMPACT_ATOMS: atom_id res chain seq x y z
N MET A 1 -19.52 -16.15 -13.29
CA MET A 1 -20.05 -14.99 -12.53
C MET A 1 -19.11 -13.79 -12.47
N LYS A 2 -17.82 -13.95 -12.11
CA LYS A 2 -16.86 -12.84 -11.96
C LYS A 2 -16.69 -11.92 -13.18
N GLN A 3 -16.78 -12.46 -14.41
CA GLN A 3 -16.64 -11.69 -15.66
C GLN A 3 -17.80 -10.74 -15.97
N LYS A 4 -19.03 -11.06 -15.55
CA LYS A 4 -20.19 -10.16 -15.76
C LYS A 4 -20.11 -8.94 -14.84
N LEU A 5 -19.65 -9.16 -13.61
CA LEU A 5 -19.44 -8.10 -12.62
C LEU A 5 -18.29 -7.17 -13.01
N SER A 6 -17.17 -7.72 -13.50
CA SER A 6 -16.03 -6.90 -13.95
C SER A 6 -16.39 -6.00 -15.14
N LYS A 7 -17.15 -6.49 -16.11
CA LYS A 7 -17.65 -5.67 -17.24
C LYS A 7 -18.57 -4.54 -16.77
N LEU A 8 -19.41 -4.79 -15.75
CA LEU A 8 -20.28 -3.76 -15.19
C LEU A 8 -19.47 -2.66 -14.50
N LEU A 9 -18.45 -3.05 -13.72
CA LEU A 9 -17.56 -2.13 -13.01
C LEU A 9 -16.71 -1.29 -13.98
N LEU A 10 -16.20 -1.88 -15.07
CA LEU A 10 -15.46 -1.17 -16.10
C LEU A 10 -16.32 -0.10 -16.78
N ARG A 11 -17.56 -0.43 -17.14
CA ARG A 11 -18.51 0.55 -17.74
C ARG A 11 -18.84 1.71 -16.80
N LEU A 12 -18.90 1.46 -15.49
CA LEU A 12 -19.09 2.50 -14.49
C LEU A 12 -17.83 3.38 -14.37
N ALA A 13 -16.65 2.78 -14.35
CA ALA A 13 -15.38 3.49 -14.30
C ALA A 13 -15.15 4.39 -15.52
N GLU A 14 -15.46 3.90 -16.73
CA GLU A 14 -15.40 4.67 -17.98
C GLU A 14 -16.34 5.89 -17.95
N LYS A 15 -17.55 5.75 -17.38
CA LYS A 15 -18.50 6.86 -17.24
C LYS A 15 -18.05 7.93 -16.25
N LEU A 16 -17.42 7.53 -15.15
CA LEU A 16 -16.99 8.44 -14.09
C LEU A 16 -15.65 9.12 -14.42
N CYS A 17 -14.77 8.43 -15.14
CA CYS A 17 -13.44 8.91 -15.48
C CYS A 17 -13.10 8.51 -16.93
N PRO A 18 -13.31 9.41 -17.92
CA PRO A 18 -13.07 9.11 -19.34
C PRO A 18 -11.61 8.80 -19.67
N THR A 19 -10.67 9.17 -18.79
CA THR A 19 -9.23 8.86 -18.90
C THR A 19 -8.88 7.48 -18.34
N CYS A 20 -9.86 6.69 -17.93
CA CYS A 20 -9.64 5.34 -17.41
C CYS A 20 -9.17 4.41 -18.53
N GLU A 21 -7.87 4.13 -18.59
CA GLU A 21 -7.31 3.13 -19.49
C GLU A 21 -7.56 1.72 -18.92
N VAL A 22 -8.45 0.96 -19.57
CA VAL A 22 -8.62 -0.46 -19.28
C VAL A 22 -7.40 -1.20 -19.83
N LYS A 23 -6.53 -1.69 -18.94
CA LYS A 23 -5.35 -2.49 -19.31
C LYS A 23 -5.59 -3.97 -18.99
N PRO A 24 -6.26 -4.72 -19.88
CA PRO A 24 -6.71 -6.10 -19.63
C PRO A 24 -5.55 -7.10 -19.41
N SER A 25 -4.31 -6.69 -19.63
CA SER A 25 -3.08 -7.47 -19.44
C SER A 25 -2.41 -7.24 -18.08
N TYR A 26 -3.00 -6.44 -17.18
CA TYR A 26 -2.40 -6.09 -15.89
C TYR A 26 -3.05 -6.93 -14.78
N GLU A 27 -2.29 -7.86 -14.20
CA GLU A 27 -2.63 -8.48 -12.93
C GLU A 27 -1.95 -7.74 -11.77
N ALA A 28 -2.71 -7.44 -10.72
CA ALA A 28 -2.17 -6.84 -9.51
C ALA A 28 -1.14 -7.79 -8.88
N LYS A 29 0.11 -7.34 -8.75
CA LYS A 29 1.13 -8.05 -7.98
C LYS A 29 1.13 -7.54 -6.55
N GLU A 30 0.87 -8.43 -5.61
CA GLU A 30 0.90 -8.14 -4.19
C GLU A 30 2.34 -8.18 -3.69
N ILE A 31 2.82 -7.06 -3.13
CA ILE A 31 4.07 -7.02 -2.35
C ILE A 31 3.66 -7.13 -0.88
N ALA A 32 4.05 -8.23 -0.24
CA ALA A 32 3.71 -8.49 1.15
C ALA A 32 4.98 -8.49 2.02
N ILE A 33 4.93 -7.76 3.13
CA ILE A 33 5.90 -7.87 4.23
C ILE A 33 5.15 -8.44 5.43
N ALA A 34 5.62 -9.59 5.92
CA ALA A 34 5.08 -10.25 7.10
C ALA A 34 6.12 -10.25 8.21
N VAL A 35 5.74 -9.74 9.39
CA VAL A 35 6.61 -9.72 10.58
C VAL A 35 5.88 -10.41 11.72
N ALA A 36 6.52 -11.43 12.29
CA ALA A 36 5.95 -12.19 13.40
C ALA A 36 6.05 -11.41 14.71
N ILE A 37 4.91 -11.20 15.38
CA ILE A 37 4.86 -10.63 16.73
C ILE A 37 4.89 -11.78 17.74
N THR A 38 6.03 -11.96 18.42
CA THR A 38 6.19 -13.05 19.39
C THR A 38 5.62 -12.71 20.77
N LYS A 39 5.38 -13.73 21.61
CA LYS A 39 5.02 -13.54 23.03
C LYS A 39 6.06 -12.70 23.78
N LYS A 40 7.34 -12.84 23.45
CA LYS A 40 8.43 -12.05 24.05
C LYS A 40 8.28 -10.57 23.70
N ASN A 41 8.00 -10.25 22.43
CA ASN A 41 7.79 -8.87 21.97
C ASN A 41 6.61 -8.22 22.73
N ILE A 42 5.50 -8.95 22.90
CA ILE A 42 4.32 -8.47 23.64
C ILE A 42 4.65 -8.23 25.12
N ARG A 43 5.40 -9.13 25.77
CA ARG A 43 5.81 -8.95 27.18
C ARG A 43 6.73 -7.75 27.34
N GLN A 44 7.69 -7.57 26.43
CA GLN A 44 8.62 -6.45 26.43
C GLN A 44 7.89 -5.11 26.25
N TYR A 45 6.99 -5.02 25.26
CA TYR A 45 6.16 -3.83 25.04
C TYR A 45 5.32 -3.46 26.26
N ARG A 46 4.72 -4.47 26.92
CA ARG A 46 3.95 -4.24 28.15
C ARG A 46 4.83 -3.74 29.28
N GLY A 47 6.05 -4.25 29.40
CA GLY A 47 7.04 -3.81 30.39
C GLY A 47 7.53 -2.39 30.15
N SER A 48 7.52 -1.90 28.91
CA SER A 48 7.88 -0.52 28.57
C SER A 48 6.72 0.47 28.70
N CYS A 49 5.49 0.00 28.91
CA CYS A 49 4.34 0.88 29.13
C CYS A 49 4.32 1.39 30.57
N SER A 50 4.07 2.68 30.79
CA SER A 50 3.98 3.29 32.12
C SER A 50 2.76 2.84 32.95
N LYS A 51 1.81 2.13 32.32
CA LYS A 51 0.61 1.57 32.96
C LYS A 51 0.62 0.04 32.81
N ASN A 52 -0.07 -0.65 33.73
CA ASN A 52 -0.31 -2.10 33.68
C ASN A 52 -1.16 -2.50 32.46
N THR A 53 -0.54 -2.46 31.26
CA THR A 53 -1.16 -2.83 30.01
C THR A 53 -1.49 -4.32 30.04
N SER A 54 -2.76 -4.67 29.81
CA SER A 54 -3.19 -6.08 29.74
C SER A 54 -2.54 -6.78 28.55
N TYR A 55 -2.42 -8.11 28.60
CA TYR A 55 -1.86 -8.87 27.49
C TYR A 55 -2.63 -8.64 26.19
N ARG A 56 -3.97 -8.63 26.26
CA ARG A 56 -4.86 -8.36 25.12
C ARG A 56 -4.60 -6.99 24.50
N LYS A 57 -4.42 -5.95 25.33
CA LYS A 57 -4.10 -4.60 24.85
C LYS A 57 -2.72 -4.54 24.20
N GLY A 58 -1.72 -5.20 24.80
CA GLY A 58 -0.38 -5.32 24.23
C GLY A 58 -0.34 -6.00 22.85
N VAL A 59 -1.14 -7.05 22.64
CA VAL A 59 -1.30 -7.67 21.31
C VAL A 59 -1.86 -6.65 20.31
N SER A 60 -2.98 -5.99 20.66
CA SER A 60 -3.64 -5.02 19.79
C SER A 60 -2.72 -3.85 19.40
N ASP A 61 -1.98 -3.32 20.37
CA ASP A 61 -1.08 -2.20 20.14
C ASP A 61 0.13 -2.61 19.30
N MET A 62 0.75 -3.76 19.59
CA MET A 62 1.86 -4.28 18.79
C MET A 62 1.44 -4.57 17.34
N THR A 63 0.24 -5.12 17.12
CA THR A 63 -0.30 -5.31 15.76
C THR A 63 -0.45 -3.98 15.03
N ARG A 64 -0.97 -2.95 15.71
CA ARG A 64 -1.10 -1.61 15.13
C ARG A 64 0.27 -1.01 14.78
N ILE A 65 1.24 -1.10 15.69
CA ILE A 65 2.60 -0.61 15.48
C ILE A 65 3.25 -1.33 14.30
N GLN A 66 3.16 -2.66 14.25
CA GLN A 66 3.77 -3.43 13.17
C GLN A 66 3.13 -3.15 11.80
N LYS A 67 1.81 -2.89 11.75
CA LYS A 67 1.16 -2.43 10.52
C LYS A 67 1.75 -1.10 10.03
N GLY A 68 1.95 -0.14 10.93
CA GLY A 68 2.62 1.13 10.62
C GLY A 68 4.03 0.92 10.08
N ASN A 69 4.84 0.10 10.77
CA ASN A 69 6.21 -0.19 10.34
C ASN A 69 6.25 -0.89 8.97
N ASN A 70 5.35 -1.86 8.72
CA ASN A 70 5.26 -2.53 7.43
C ASN A 70 4.93 -1.53 6.31
N HIS A 71 4.01 -0.59 6.54
CA HIS A 71 3.71 0.44 5.55
C HIS A 71 4.95 1.30 5.26
N SER A 72 5.65 1.78 6.29
CA SER A 72 6.88 2.56 6.12
C SER A 72 7.94 1.80 5.34
N HIS A 73 8.18 0.52 5.65
CA HIS A 73 9.15 -0.29 4.92
C HIS A 73 8.77 -0.54 3.47
N ILE A 74 7.48 -0.68 3.16
CA ILE A 74 7.00 -0.77 1.77
C ILE A 74 7.33 0.54 1.03
N PHE A 75 7.03 1.69 1.62
CA PHE A 75 7.35 2.99 1.02
C PHE A 75 8.86 3.19 0.84
N GLU A 76 9.65 2.90 1.86
CA GLU A 76 11.12 2.97 1.77
C GLU A 76 11.67 2.05 0.67
N ALA A 77 11.12 0.83 0.54
CA ALA A 77 11.53 -0.10 -0.50
C ALA A 77 11.17 0.45 -1.89
N ILE A 78 9.98 1.01 -2.06
CA ILE A 78 9.55 1.65 -3.30
C ILE A 78 10.49 2.80 -3.67
N GLU A 79 10.80 3.68 -2.72
CA GLU A 79 11.66 4.84 -2.92
C GLU A 79 13.11 4.44 -3.24
N LYS A 80 13.71 3.52 -2.46
CA LYS A 80 15.08 3.03 -2.70
C LYS A 80 15.26 2.35 -4.05
N ASN A 81 14.21 1.75 -4.60
CA ASN A 81 14.25 1.14 -5.92
C ASN A 81 13.97 2.13 -7.07
N GLY A 82 13.88 3.43 -6.78
CA GLY A 82 13.63 4.47 -7.79
C GLY A 82 12.26 4.33 -8.46
N LEU A 83 11.30 3.72 -7.76
CA LEU A 83 9.96 3.48 -8.31
C LEU A 83 9.05 4.69 -8.12
N ILE A 84 9.45 5.75 -7.41
CA ILE A 84 8.72 7.01 -7.35
C ILE A 84 9.41 8.05 -8.24
N GLU A 85 8.61 8.77 -9.03
CA GLU A 85 9.04 9.91 -9.83
C GLU A 85 8.21 11.13 -9.46
N ASP A 86 8.88 12.18 -8.99
CA ASP A 86 8.24 13.44 -8.65
C ASP A 86 8.28 14.39 -9.84
N VAL A 87 7.13 15.01 -10.13
CA VAL A 87 6.97 16.05 -11.14
C VAL A 87 6.41 17.29 -10.48
N VAL A 88 7.11 18.40 -10.65
CA VAL A 88 6.67 19.72 -10.17
C VAL A 88 6.31 20.58 -11.37
N TYR A 89 5.10 21.14 -11.38
CA TYR A 89 4.63 21.98 -12.47
C TYR A 89 3.72 23.12 -11.99
N LEU A 90 3.51 24.11 -12.85
CA LEU A 90 2.61 25.24 -12.59
C LEU A 90 1.27 24.99 -13.29
N LYS A 91 0.17 25.13 -12.54
CA LYS A 91 -1.19 25.01 -13.07
C LYS A 91 -2.03 26.14 -12.49
N GLY A 92 -2.51 27.05 -13.35
CA GLY A 92 -3.32 28.19 -12.91
C GLY A 92 -2.61 29.16 -11.95
N GLY A 93 -1.28 29.26 -12.02
CA GLY A 93 -0.47 30.09 -11.11
C GLY A 93 -0.05 29.39 -9.81
N GLU A 94 -0.59 28.20 -9.53
CA GLU A 94 -0.21 27.41 -8.35
C GLU A 94 0.90 26.40 -8.69
N ARG A 95 1.82 26.18 -7.74
CA ARG A 95 2.86 25.15 -7.82
C ARG A 95 2.30 23.83 -7.32
N VAL A 96 2.19 22.85 -8.21
CA VAL A 96 1.70 21.50 -7.93
C VAL A 96 2.87 20.54 -7.87
N VAL A 97 2.88 19.69 -6.84
CA VAL A 97 3.83 18.58 -6.68
C VAL A 97 3.05 17.27 -6.85
N GLU A 98 3.43 16.49 -7.85
CA GLU A 98 2.81 15.20 -8.18
C GLU A 98 3.86 14.08 -8.08
N SER A 99 3.65 13.12 -7.19
CA SER A 99 4.48 11.92 -7.08
C SER A 99 3.83 10.75 -7.83
N ARG A 100 4.57 10.11 -8.73
CA ARG A 100 4.11 9.01 -9.59
C ARG A 100 4.83 7.72 -9.24
N LEU A 101 4.12 6.60 -9.20
CA LEU A 101 4.69 5.26 -8.96
C LEU A 101 4.96 4.53 -10.30
N LYS A 102 6.23 4.32 -10.65
CA LYS A 102 6.70 3.47 -11.75
C LYS A 102 6.57 2.00 -11.34
N VAL A 103 5.70 1.26 -12.02
CA VAL A 103 5.51 -0.19 -11.81
C VAL A 103 5.89 -0.94 -13.10
N TYR A 104 6.98 -1.70 -13.07
CA TYR A 104 7.41 -2.54 -14.19
C TYR A 104 6.72 -3.90 -14.16
N VAL A 105 5.86 -4.19 -15.14
CA VAL A 105 5.17 -5.47 -15.27
C VAL A 105 5.92 -6.38 -16.24
N ARG A 106 6.53 -7.46 -15.74
CA ARG A 106 7.18 -8.49 -16.57
C ARG A 106 6.14 -9.22 -17.42
N LYS A 107 6.35 -9.27 -18.75
CA LYS A 107 5.62 -10.18 -19.64
C LYS A 107 5.90 -11.62 -19.21
N LYS A 108 4.85 -12.40 -18.91
CA LYS A 108 4.96 -13.86 -18.96
C LYS A 108 4.97 -14.24 -20.44
N GLU A 109 6.07 -14.82 -20.90
CA GLU A 109 6.09 -15.52 -22.18
C GLU A 109 5.19 -16.76 -22.06
N LYS A 110 4.44 -17.02 -23.14
CA LYS A 110 3.46 -18.10 -23.26
C LYS A 110 4.13 -19.46 -23.18
#